data_AF-A0A1B6GF40-F1
#
_entry.id   AF-A0A1B6GF40-F1
#
_cell.length_a   1.000
_cell.length_b   1.000
_cell.length_c   1.000
_cell.angle_alpha   90.00
_cell.angle_beta   90.00
_cell.angle_gamma   90.00
#
_symmetry.space_group_name_H-M   'P 1'
#
loop_
_entity.id
_entity.type
_entity.pdbx_description
1 polymer ?
#
loop_
_entity_poly.entity_id
_entity_poly.type
_entity_poly.pdbx_seq_one_letter_code
_entity_poly.pdbx_strand_id
1 'polypeptide(L)'
;EMIQEAKRKNKSFRGKINSAKKDFFCKKIFNSTNVMKTAWNLINGEVGKKHKIESVPGLSVNNKVYTCKKDICDLFNNYFKNVVDDEILPNLTKINSNQSNSFETEFSDKLFSFKCEPVESQEINKIIMSFDNKYSTGYDDIPMPVIKKAKKY
;
A
#
# COMPACT_ATOMS: atom_id res chain seq x y z
N GLU A 1 -40.21 27.15 18.99
CA GLU A 1 -39.35 27.50 17.83
C GLU A 1 -37.88 27.74 18.19
N MET A 2 -37.55 28.56 19.20
CA MET A 2 -36.16 28.88 19.57
C MET A 2 -35.22 27.67 19.80
N ILE A 3 -35.71 26.61 20.46
CA ILE A 3 -34.89 25.40 20.71
C ILE A 3 -34.52 24.70 19.40
N GLN A 4 -35.43 24.65 18.43
CA GLN A 4 -35.16 24.03 17.13
C GLN A 4 -34.17 24.86 16.31
N GLU A 5 -34.28 26.18 16.38
CA GLU A 5 -33.34 27.07 15.71
C GLU A 5 -31.93 26.97 16.32
N ALA A 6 -31.82 26.90 17.66
CA ALA A 6 -30.56 26.69 18.36
C ALA A 6 -29.90 25.35 17.96
N LYS A 7 -30.69 24.26 17.89
CA LYS A 7 -30.21 22.95 17.40
C LYS A 7 -29.69 23.03 15.96
N ARG A 8 -30.40 23.73 15.06
CA ARG A 8 -30.00 23.92 13.66
C ARG A 8 -28.68 24.70 13.54
N LYS A 9 -28.55 25.82 14.29
CA LYS A 9 -27.33 26.63 14.32
C LYS A 9 -26.15 25.83 14.86
N ASN A 10 -26.34 25.05 15.93
CA ASN A 10 -25.29 24.21 16.50
C ASN A 10 -24.85 23.09 15.52
N LYS A 11 -25.80 22.47 14.81
CA LYS A 11 -25.49 21.49 13.75
C LYS A 11 -24.65 22.12 12.62
N SER A 12 -25.04 23.30 12.14
CA SER A 12 -24.29 24.04 11.12
C SER A 12 -22.87 24.41 11.59
N PHE A 13 -22.77 24.91 12.82
CA PHE A 13 -21.49 25.27 13.44
C PHE A 13 -20.54 24.07 13.56
N ARG A 14 -21.03 22.93 14.05
CA ARG A 14 -20.26 21.67 14.10
C ARG A 14 -19.83 21.22 12.69
N GLY A 15 -20.71 21.36 11.69
CA GLY A 15 -20.37 21.09 10.29
C GLY A 15 -19.21 21.94 9.79
N LYS A 16 -19.21 23.25 10.07
CA LYS A 16 -18.12 24.17 9.72
C LYS A 16 -16.80 23.78 10.40
N ILE A 17 -16.85 23.43 11.69
CA ILE A 17 -15.66 22.96 12.43
C ILE A 17 -15.08 21.70 11.78
N ASN A 18 -15.93 20.71 11.49
CA ASN A 18 -15.46 19.46 10.90
C ASN A 18 -14.86 19.68 9.51
N SER A 19 -15.48 20.53 8.69
CA SER A 19 -14.93 20.90 7.38
C SER A 19 -13.58 21.61 7.51
N ALA A 20 -13.46 22.57 8.42
CA ALA A 20 -12.21 23.30 8.63
C ALA A 20 -11.08 22.38 9.12
N LYS A 21 -11.38 21.45 10.04
CA LYS A 21 -10.43 20.44 10.50
C LYS A 21 -9.98 19.53 9.36
N LYS A 22 -10.92 19.03 8.55
CA LYS A 22 -10.61 18.19 7.38
C LYS A 22 -9.70 18.92 6.41
N ASP A 23 -10.06 20.15 6.04
CA ASP A 23 -9.27 20.98 5.13
C ASP A 23 -7.86 21.21 5.64
N PHE A 24 -7.71 21.51 6.93
CA PHE A 24 -6.41 21.71 7.56
C PHE A 24 -5.52 20.46 7.43
N PHE A 25 -6.02 19.28 7.79
CA PHE A 25 -5.22 18.05 7.73
C PHE A 25 -4.96 17.61 6.29
N CYS A 26 -5.92 17.74 5.38
CA CYS A 26 -5.71 17.48 3.96
C CYS A 26 -4.59 18.37 3.40
N LYS A 27 -4.66 19.70 3.62
CA LYS A 27 -3.61 20.64 3.16
C LYS A 27 -2.25 20.29 3.76
N LYS A 28 -2.20 19.95 5.05
CA LYS A 28 -0.96 19.54 5.72
C LYS A 28 -0.34 18.28 5.10
N ILE A 29 -1.15 17.30 4.70
CA ILE A 29 -0.69 16.05 4.08
C ILE A 29 -0.22 16.30 2.64
N PHE A 30 -1.03 16.96 1.82
CA PHE A 30 -0.75 17.18 0.40
C PHE A 30 0.42 18.13 0.15
N ASN A 31 0.61 19.14 1.00
CA ASN A 31 1.73 20.09 0.87
C ASN A 31 3.03 19.58 1.50
N SER A 32 3.05 18.34 2.02
CA SER A 32 4.25 17.79 2.63
C SER A 32 5.18 17.18 1.60
N THR A 33 6.49 17.27 1.84
CA THR A 33 7.52 16.62 1.01
C THR A 33 7.43 15.10 1.01
N ASN A 34 6.82 14.50 2.04
CA ASN A 34 6.56 13.08 2.12
C ASN A 34 5.14 12.82 2.63
N VAL A 35 4.21 12.73 1.70
CA VAL A 35 2.76 12.53 1.94
C VAL A 35 2.51 11.34 2.86
N MET A 36 3.13 10.19 2.58
CA MET A 36 2.94 8.97 3.35
C MET A 36 3.44 9.09 4.78
N LYS A 37 4.66 9.62 4.97
CA LYS A 37 5.23 9.82 6.32
C LYS A 37 4.40 10.81 7.13
N THR A 38 3.95 11.91 6.51
CA THR A 38 3.13 12.92 7.18
C THR A 38 1.77 12.37 7.59
N ALA A 39 1.11 11.60 6.72
CA ALA A 39 -0.14 10.92 7.04
C ALA A 39 0.02 9.94 8.21
N TRP A 40 1.06 9.10 8.18
CA TRP A 40 1.36 8.17 9.27
C TRP A 40 1.69 8.86 10.59
N ASN A 41 2.45 9.95 10.56
CA ASN A 41 2.71 10.75 11.76
C ASN A 41 1.43 11.32 12.37
N LEU A 42 0.48 11.75 11.54
CA LEU A 42 -0.81 12.25 11.99
C LEU A 42 -1.62 11.14 12.67
N ILE A 43 -1.75 9.98 12.00
CA ILE A 43 -2.44 8.81 12.55
C ILE A 43 -1.82 8.39 13.86
N ASN A 44 -0.48 8.29 13.93
CA ASN A 44 0.24 7.90 15.14
C ASN A 44 0.08 8.92 16.29
N GLY A 45 -0.12 10.20 15.96
CA GLY A 45 -0.43 11.25 16.94
C GLY A 45 -1.82 11.11 17.54
N GLU A 46 -2.82 10.77 16.73
CA GLU A 46 -4.23 10.66 17.15
C GLU A 46 -4.57 9.30 17.79
N VAL A 47 -3.99 8.20 17.30
CA VAL A 47 -4.24 6.84 17.80
C VAL A 47 -3.44 6.55 19.10
N GLY A 48 -2.56 7.46 19.49
CA GLY A 48 -1.70 7.33 20.67
C GLY A 48 -0.51 6.39 20.44
N LYS A 49 0.57 6.62 21.19
CA LYS A 49 1.70 5.68 21.24
C LYS A 49 1.19 4.42 21.94
N LYS A 50 0.99 3.33 21.20
CA LYS A 50 0.89 2.01 21.83
C LYS A 50 2.13 1.86 22.71
N HIS A 51 1.92 1.53 23.99
CA HIS A 51 3.02 1.15 24.88
C HIS A 51 3.91 0.16 24.12
N LYS A 52 5.23 0.32 24.20
CA LYS A 52 6.14 -0.69 23.66
C LYS A 52 5.76 -2.00 24.32
N ILE A 53 5.09 -2.86 23.58
CA ILE A 53 4.91 -4.25 23.95
C ILE A 53 6.32 -4.84 23.78
N GLU A 54 7.06 -4.92 24.88
CA GLU A 54 8.46 -5.37 24.87
C GLU A 54 8.58 -6.85 24.45
N SER A 55 7.48 -7.60 24.52
CA SER A 55 7.41 -9.02 24.18
C SER A 55 6.22 -9.34 23.29
N VAL A 56 6.45 -10.07 22.18
CA VAL A 56 5.38 -10.62 21.35
C VAL A 56 4.43 -11.43 22.26
N PRO A 57 3.13 -11.09 22.36
CA PRO A 57 2.19 -11.91 23.10
C PRO A 57 2.19 -13.30 22.49
N GLY A 58 2.36 -14.33 23.31
CA GLY A 58 2.49 -15.71 22.85
C GLY A 58 1.33 -16.13 21.95
N LEU A 59 1.61 -16.98 20.96
CA LEU A 59 0.63 -17.50 20.03
C LEU A 59 0.04 -18.80 20.58
N SER A 60 -1.28 -18.84 20.79
CA SER A 60 -1.97 -20.06 21.24
C SER A 60 -2.45 -20.86 20.04
N VAL A 61 -1.91 -22.08 19.85
CA VAL A 61 -2.37 -23.04 18.84
C VAL A 61 -2.52 -24.41 19.48
N ASN A 62 -3.66 -25.08 19.25
CA ASN A 62 -3.97 -26.41 19.79
C ASN A 62 -3.72 -26.52 21.30
N ASN A 63 -4.22 -25.56 22.08
CA ASN A 63 -4.05 -25.45 23.53
C ASN A 63 -2.58 -25.33 24.02
N LYS A 64 -1.63 -25.03 23.13
CA LYS A 64 -0.24 -24.75 23.47
C LYS A 64 0.10 -23.30 23.15
N VAL A 65 0.76 -22.62 24.09
CA VAL A 65 1.21 -21.23 23.92
C VAL A 65 2.68 -21.22 23.49
N TYR A 66 2.94 -20.66 22.32
CA TYR A 66 4.27 -20.47 21.76
C TYR A 66 4.75 -19.04 22.05
N THR A 67 5.86 -18.89 22.75
CA THR A 67 6.46 -17.59 23.08
C THR A 67 7.78 -17.34 22.34
N CYS A 68 8.40 -18.40 21.81
CA CYS A 68 9.61 -18.32 21.01
C CYS A 68 9.30 -17.77 19.61
N LYS A 69 10.04 -16.73 19.19
CA LYS A 69 9.86 -16.09 17.87
C LYS A 69 10.05 -17.06 16.71
N LYS A 70 11.05 -17.94 16.81
CA LYS A 70 11.36 -18.93 15.77
C LYS A 70 10.19 -19.90 15.60
N ASP A 71 9.71 -20.47 16.71
CA ASP A 71 8.61 -21.42 16.68
C ASP A 71 7.32 -20.80 16.13
N ILE A 72 7.05 -19.52 16.46
CA ILE A 72 5.92 -18.77 15.88
C ILE A 72 6.11 -18.60 14.37
N CYS A 73 7.30 -18.20 13.91
CA CYS A 73 7.59 -18.06 12.48
C CYS A 73 7.43 -19.39 11.74
N ASP A 74 7.96 -20.48 12.30
CA ASP A 74 7.85 -21.82 11.72
C ASP A 74 6.38 -22.26 11.63
N LEU A 75 5.57 -21.93 12.63
CA LEU A 75 4.13 -22.21 12.62
C LEU A 75 3.39 -21.47 11.53
N PHE A 76 3.67 -20.17 11.35
CA PHE A 76 3.10 -19.37 10.26
C PHE A 76 3.56 -19.87 8.89
N ASN A 77 4.86 -20.15 8.74
CA ASN A 77 5.42 -20.66 7.49
C ASN A 77 4.76 -21.98 7.10
N ASN A 78 4.64 -22.91 8.05
CA ASN A 78 3.98 -24.19 7.80
C ASN A 78 2.50 -24.01 7.44
N TYR A 79 1.78 -23.13 8.14
CA TYR A 79 0.39 -22.84 7.81
C TYR A 79 0.25 -22.27 6.39
N PHE A 80 0.95 -21.17 6.08
CA PHE A 80 0.78 -20.52 4.77
C PHE A 80 1.35 -21.32 3.60
N LYS A 81 2.33 -22.19 3.86
CA LYS A 81 2.81 -23.14 2.85
C LYS A 81 1.74 -24.17 2.49
N ASN A 82 0.99 -24.66 3.48
CA ASN A 82 0.10 -25.80 3.29
C ASN A 82 -1.38 -25.40 3.14
N VAL A 83 -1.79 -24.19 3.51
CA VAL A 83 -3.21 -23.74 3.48
C VAL A 83 -3.86 -23.88 2.10
N VAL A 84 -3.07 -23.74 1.02
CA VAL A 84 -3.57 -23.92 -0.34
C VAL A 84 -3.98 -25.38 -0.58
N ASP A 85 -3.12 -26.31 -0.20
CA ASP A 85 -3.34 -27.75 -0.39
C ASP A 85 -4.38 -28.29 0.60
N ASP A 86 -4.35 -27.82 1.84
CA ASP A 86 -5.18 -28.34 2.94
C ASP A 86 -6.60 -27.75 2.96
N GLU A 87 -6.76 -26.46 2.61
CA GLU A 87 -8.05 -25.76 2.74
C GLU A 87 -8.63 -25.27 1.40
N ILE A 88 -7.81 -24.89 0.42
CA ILE A 88 -8.32 -24.27 -0.82
C ILE A 88 -8.62 -25.33 -1.88
N LEU A 89 -7.64 -26.16 -2.22
CA LEU A 89 -7.76 -27.15 -3.31
C LEU A 89 -8.91 -28.16 -3.12
N PRO A 90 -9.16 -28.72 -1.91
CA PRO A 90 -10.27 -29.65 -1.68
C PRO A 90 -11.64 -29.01 -1.87
N ASN A 91 -11.73 -27.68 -1.67
CA ASN A 91 -12.96 -26.91 -1.86
C ASN A 91 -13.17 -26.48 -3.31
N LEU A 92 -12.10 -26.33 -4.10
CA LEU A 92 -12.18 -26.03 -5.53
C LEU A 92 -12.62 -27.23 -6.37
N THR A 93 -12.20 -28.45 -6.01
CA THR A 93 -12.56 -29.69 -6.75
C THR A 93 -14.06 -30.03 -6.73
N LYS A 94 -14.87 -29.36 -5.91
CA LYS A 94 -16.34 -29.50 -5.93
C LYS A 94 -17.02 -28.65 -6.99
N ILE A 95 -16.32 -27.69 -7.60
CA ILE A 95 -16.87 -26.76 -8.58
C ILE A 95 -16.35 -27.15 -9.97
N ASN A 96 -17.15 -27.95 -10.66
CA ASN A 96 -17.23 -28.06 -12.12
C ASN A 96 -16.04 -28.68 -12.88
N SER A 97 -16.04 -30.00 -13.01
CA SER A 97 -15.39 -30.72 -14.12
C SER A 97 -16.06 -30.50 -15.49
N ASN A 98 -17.07 -29.62 -15.60
CA ASN A 98 -17.88 -29.42 -16.80
C ASN A 98 -17.83 -27.98 -17.36
N GLN A 99 -16.86 -27.15 -16.95
CA GLN A 99 -16.66 -25.84 -17.58
C GLN A 99 -15.22 -25.68 -18.07
N SER A 100 -14.83 -26.53 -19.01
CA SER A 100 -13.85 -26.13 -20.02
C SER A 100 -14.51 -25.13 -20.97
N ASN A 101 -14.80 -23.93 -20.48
CA ASN A 101 -14.99 -22.80 -21.37
C ASN A 101 -13.60 -22.44 -21.86
N SER A 102 -13.20 -23.07 -22.97
CA SER A 102 -12.11 -22.60 -23.80
C SER A 102 -12.43 -21.14 -24.15
N PHE A 103 -11.81 -20.20 -23.41
CA PHE A 103 -11.64 -18.83 -23.88
C PHE A 103 -10.65 -18.88 -25.03
N GLU A 104 -11.08 -19.45 -26.16
CA GLU A 104 -10.54 -19.09 -27.46
C GLU A 104 -10.97 -17.65 -27.68
N THR A 105 -10.18 -16.75 -27.11
CA THR A 105 -10.24 -15.35 -27.48
C THR A 105 -9.77 -15.35 -28.92
N GLU A 106 -10.68 -15.18 -29.87
CA GLU A 106 -10.37 -14.83 -31.24
C GLU A 106 -9.54 -13.54 -31.18
N PHE A 107 -8.22 -13.68 -31.12
CA PHE A 107 -7.30 -12.60 -31.39
C PHE A 107 -7.49 -12.29 -32.87
N SER A 108 -8.41 -11.37 -33.15
CA SER A 108 -8.50 -10.70 -34.44
C SER A 108 -7.09 -10.26 -34.81
N ASP A 109 -6.62 -10.68 -35.99
CA ASP A 109 -5.33 -10.34 -36.62
C ASP A 109 -5.15 -8.82 -36.90
N LYS A 110 -5.86 -7.95 -36.17
CA LYS A 110 -5.42 -6.58 -35.96
C LYS A 110 -4.16 -6.62 -35.11
N LEU A 111 -3.05 -6.92 -35.79
CA LEU A 111 -1.70 -6.60 -35.37
C LEU A 111 -1.66 -5.11 -35.04
N PHE A 112 -1.90 -4.79 -33.77
CA PHE A 112 -1.57 -3.48 -33.23
C PHE A 112 -0.06 -3.32 -33.41
N SER A 113 0.32 -2.57 -34.44
CA SER A 113 1.71 -2.23 -34.67
C SER A 113 2.13 -1.30 -33.54
N PHE A 114 2.73 -1.89 -32.50
CA PHE A 114 3.39 -1.13 -31.46
C PHE A 114 4.64 -0.50 -32.07
N LYS A 115 4.57 0.80 -32.33
CA LYS A 115 5.71 1.60 -32.78
C LYS A 115 6.12 2.50 -31.62
N CYS A 116 7.36 2.38 -31.17
CA CYS A 116 7.96 3.37 -30.30
C CYS A 116 8.56 4.49 -31.15
N GLU A 117 8.25 5.73 -30.79
CA GLU A 117 8.99 6.87 -31.31
C GLU A 117 10.43 6.86 -30.75
N PRO A 118 11.43 7.28 -31.55
CA PRO A 118 12.79 7.48 -31.04
C PRO A 118 12.80 8.47 -29.88
N VAL A 119 13.50 8.14 -28.80
CA VAL A 119 13.61 9.00 -27.61
C VAL A 119 14.77 9.98 -27.77
N GLU A 120 14.55 11.25 -27.42
CA GLU A 120 15.60 12.25 -27.45
C GLU A 120 16.44 12.25 -26.17
N SER A 121 17.72 12.59 -26.30
CA SER A 121 18.62 12.75 -25.13
C SER A 121 18.10 13.79 -24.12
N GLN A 122 17.35 14.80 -24.58
CA GLN A 122 16.74 15.80 -23.70
C GLN A 122 15.62 15.22 -22.84
N GLU A 123 14.85 14.27 -23.36
CA GLU A 123 13.76 13.60 -22.63
C GLU A 123 14.33 12.72 -21.53
N ILE A 124 15.33 11.89 -21.86
CA ILE A 124 16.06 11.08 -20.87
C ILE A 124 16.65 11.98 -19.78
N ASN A 125 17.22 13.12 -20.16
CA ASN A 125 17.78 14.08 -19.22
C ASN A 125 16.72 14.68 -18.28
N LYS A 126 15.52 14.98 -18.77
CA LYS A 126 14.40 15.46 -17.96
C LYS A 126 13.92 14.38 -17.00
N ILE A 127 13.80 13.14 -17.47
CA ILE A 127 13.41 11.97 -16.65
C ILE A 127 14.42 11.74 -15.53
N ILE A 128 15.71 11.67 -15.83
CA ILE A 128 16.77 11.49 -14.81
C ILE A 128 16.72 12.62 -13.77
N MET A 129 16.46 13.85 -14.19
CA MET A 129 16.43 15.00 -13.29
C MET A 129 15.16 15.10 -12.44
N SER A 130 14.04 14.49 -12.86
CA SER A 130 12.78 14.52 -12.11
C SER A 130 12.77 13.60 -10.88
N PHE A 131 13.66 12.61 -10.82
CA PHE A 131 13.78 11.75 -9.64
C PHE A 131 14.30 12.50 -8.42
N ASP A 132 13.92 12.07 -7.22
CA ASP A 132 14.52 12.56 -5.97
C ASP A 132 15.95 12.04 -5.77
N ASN A 133 16.78 12.78 -5.04
CA ASN A 133 18.12 12.32 -4.63
C ASN A 133 18.04 11.33 -3.45
N LYS A 134 17.50 10.14 -3.70
CA LYS A 134 17.35 9.07 -2.69
C LYS A 134 18.51 8.06 -2.75
N TYR A 135 18.93 7.59 -1.57
CA TYR A 135 19.97 6.56 -1.42
C TYR A 135 19.42 5.14 -1.27
N SER A 136 18.11 4.98 -1.16
CA SER A 136 17.47 3.66 -1.28
C SER A 136 17.69 3.12 -2.69
N THR A 137 18.18 1.90 -2.79
CA THR A 137 18.55 1.25 -4.05
C THR A 137 17.53 0.18 -4.46
N GLY A 138 17.53 -0.16 -5.74
CA GLY A 138 16.83 -1.33 -6.25
C GLY A 138 17.69 -2.59 -6.15
N TYR A 139 17.40 -3.57 -6.98
CA TYR A 139 18.16 -4.83 -7.05
C TYR A 139 19.64 -4.62 -7.47
N ASP A 140 19.94 -3.54 -8.18
CA ASP A 140 21.27 -3.23 -8.70
C ASP A 140 22.19 -2.52 -7.69
N ASP A 141 21.69 -2.15 -6.51
CA ASP A 141 22.41 -1.40 -5.50
C ASP A 141 22.98 -0.04 -5.98
N ILE A 142 22.37 0.58 -7.00
CA ILE A 142 22.80 1.88 -7.53
C ILE A 142 21.88 3.02 -7.04
N PRO A 143 22.38 4.00 -6.26
CA PRO A 143 21.55 5.10 -5.78
C PRO A 143 21.40 6.20 -6.83
N MET A 144 20.23 6.87 -6.84
CA MET A 144 19.88 7.88 -7.85
C MET A 144 20.88 9.06 -7.97
N PRO A 145 21.52 9.56 -6.89
CA PRO A 145 22.59 10.56 -6.99
C PRO A 145 23.77 10.14 -7.89
N VAL A 146 24.11 8.85 -7.94
CA VAL A 146 25.18 8.33 -8.80
C VAL A 146 24.77 8.40 -10.26
N ILE A 147 23.54 7.97 -10.59
CA ILE A 147 22.97 8.04 -11.94
C ILE A 147 22.93 9.48 -12.46
N LYS A 148 22.49 10.43 -11.63
CA LYS A 148 22.45 11.86 -11.98
C LYS A 148 23.84 12.45 -12.23
N LYS A 149 24.87 11.97 -11.53
CA LYS A 149 26.26 12.38 -11.75
C LYS A 149 26.83 11.75 -13.02
N ALA A 150 26.48 10.49 -13.30
CA ALA A 150 26.92 9.75 -14.48
C ALA A 150 26.37 10.34 -15.79
N LYS A 151 25.16 10.93 -15.79
CA LYS A 151 24.55 11.60 -16.95
C LYS A 151 25.48 12.58 -17.73
N LYS A 152 26.49 13.17 -17.07
CA LYS A 152 27.41 14.13 -17.71
C LYS A 152 28.42 13.46 -18.65
N TYR A 153 28.58 12.15 -18.56
CA TYR A 153 29.51 11.34 -19.32
C TYR A 153 28.74 10.44 -20.28
#